data_AF-D3JUV2-F1
#
_entry.id   AF-D3JUV2-F1
#
_cell.length_a   1.000
_cell.length_b   1.000
_cell.length_c   1.000
_cell.angle_alpha   90.00
_cell.angle_beta   90.00
_cell.angle_gamma   90.00
#
_symmetry.space_group_name_H-M   'P 1'
#
loop_
_entity.id
_entity.type
_entity.pdbx_description
1 polymer ?
#
loop_
_entity_poly.entity_id
_entity_poly.type
_entity_poly.pdbx_seq_one_letter_code
_entity_poly.pdbx_strand_id
1 'polypeptide(L)'
;ERYMWSFDGVPFTDAKPVHFRAGERLRVVLVNDTMMPHPIHLHGMWSELENPDGAFQVRKHTISVQPAQRVSYAVSADAAGRWAYHCHMLYHMEA
;
A
#
# COMPACT_ATOMS: atom_id res chain seq x y z
N GLU A 1 -21.79 -3.42 14.42
CA GLU A 1 -20.44 -2.85 14.64
C GLU A 1 -19.91 -2.37 13.30
N ARG A 2 -19.36 -1.15 13.23
CA ARG A 2 -18.81 -0.59 11.98
C ARG A 2 -17.46 -1.25 11.72
N TYR A 3 -17.37 -2.04 10.66
CA TYR A 3 -16.08 -2.41 10.08
C TYR A 3 -15.33 -1.11 9.75
N MET A 4 -14.09 -0.98 10.24
CA MET A 4 -13.24 0.18 9.96
C MET A 4 -12.10 -0.30 9.08
N TRP A 5 -12.06 0.19 7.84
CA TRP A 5 -10.99 -0.12 6.88
C TRP A 5 -10.11 1.12 6.73
N SER A 6 -8.92 1.07 7.30
CA SER A 6 -8.01 2.21 7.38
C SER A 6 -6.56 1.77 7.35
N PHE A 7 -5.66 2.68 7.00
CA PHE A 7 -4.24 2.51 7.28
C PHE A 7 -3.96 3.04 8.69
N ASP A 8 -3.31 2.23 9.52
CA ASP A 8 -2.90 2.59 10.89
C ASP A 8 -4.04 3.15 11.77
N GLY A 9 -5.28 2.69 11.54
CA GLY A 9 -6.46 3.15 12.28
C GLY A 9 -6.96 4.54 11.87
N VAL A 10 -6.38 5.18 10.86
CA VAL A 10 -6.75 6.52 10.39
C VAL A 10 -7.66 6.42 9.16
N PRO A 11 -8.94 6.82 9.26
CA PRO A 11 -9.84 6.81 8.12
C PRO A 11 -9.36 7.79 7.03
N PHE A 12 -9.75 7.54 5.78
CA PHE A 12 -9.29 8.35 4.66
C PHE A 12 -9.60 9.85 4.80
N THR A 13 -10.73 10.20 5.43
CA THR A 13 -11.12 11.60 5.68
C THR A 13 -10.14 12.36 6.56
N ASP A 14 -9.42 11.63 7.44
CA ASP A 14 -8.48 12.19 8.40
C ASP A 14 -7.01 11.91 8.01
N ALA A 15 -6.81 11.10 6.96
CA ALA A 15 -5.50 10.68 6.50
C ALA A 15 -4.73 11.83 5.86
N LYS A 16 -3.42 11.90 6.16
CA LYS A 16 -2.48 12.82 5.51
C LYS A 16 -1.72 12.09 4.40
N PRO A 17 -1.31 12.80 3.34
CA PRO A 17 -0.46 12.21 2.30
C PRO A 17 0.85 11.68 2.88
N VAL A 18 1.31 10.54 2.36
CA VAL A 18 2.68 10.10 2.56
C VAL A 18 3.57 10.87 1.59
N HIS A 19 4.54 11.60 2.11
CA HIS A 19 5.42 12.44 1.30
C HIS A 19 6.69 11.69 0.90
N PHE A 20 6.93 11.63 -0.41
CA PHE A 20 8.18 11.15 -0.97
C PHE A 20 9.00 12.31 -1.55
N ARG A 21 10.33 12.23 -1.44
CA ARG A 21 11.28 13.07 -2.18
C ARG A 21 11.52 12.49 -3.56
N ALA A 22 11.52 13.34 -4.58
CA ALA A 22 11.80 12.91 -5.94
C ALA A 22 13.17 12.21 -6.03
N GLY A 23 13.21 11.07 -6.71
CA GLY A 23 14.40 10.25 -6.90
C GLY A 23 14.80 9.37 -5.72
N GLU A 24 14.08 9.42 -4.59
CA GLU A 24 14.38 8.52 -3.48
C GLU A 24 13.83 7.11 -3.71
N ARG A 25 14.48 6.10 -3.10
CA ARG A 25 14.00 4.71 -3.10
C ARG A 25 13.52 4.35 -1.71
N LEU A 26 12.24 4.01 -1.61
CA LEU A 26 11.54 3.73 -0.36
C LEU A 26 11.26 2.25 -0.27
N ARG A 27 11.14 1.76 0.97
CA ARG A 27 10.56 0.44 1.26
C ARG A 27 9.28 0.62 2.03
N VAL A 28 8.18 0.14 1.46
CA VAL A 28 6.87 0.12 2.11
C VAL A 28 6.66 -1.25 2.71
N VAL A 29 6.20 -1.29 3.96
CA VAL A 29 5.88 -2.52 4.67
C VAL A 29 4.40 -2.46 5.04
N LEU A 30 3.63 -3.41 4.52
CA LEU A 30 2.22 -3.58 4.82
C LEU A 30 2.06 -4.73 5.79
N VAL A 31 1.29 -4.51 6.85
CA VAL A 31 0.89 -5.51 7.83
C VAL A 31 -0.64 -5.55 7.84
N ASN A 32 -1.21 -6.72 7.56
CA ASN A 32 -2.65 -6.90 7.57
C ASN A 32 -3.08 -7.67 8.82
N ASP A 33 -3.44 -6.92 9.86
CA ASP A 33 -4.00 -7.45 11.11
C ASP A 33 -5.53 -7.64 11.05
N THR A 34 -6.12 -7.56 9.85
CA THR A 34 -7.56 -7.77 9.64
C THR A 34 -7.86 -9.16 9.10
N MET A 35 -9.14 -9.54 9.10
CA MET A 35 -9.61 -10.85 8.65
C MET A 35 -9.90 -10.93 7.14
N MET A 36 -9.65 -9.87 6.36
CA MET A 36 -9.92 -9.82 4.93
C MET A 36 -8.69 -9.42 4.11
N PRO A 37 -8.58 -9.90 2.85
CA PRO A 37 -7.48 -9.50 1.98
C PRO A 37 -7.62 -8.03 1.55
N HIS A 38 -6.49 -7.33 1.50
CA HIS A 38 -6.41 -5.94 1.04
C HIS A 38 -5.56 -5.83 -0.22
N PRO A 39 -6.17 -5.65 -1.41
CA PRO A 39 -5.44 -5.30 -2.62
C PRO A 39 -5.02 -3.83 -2.58
N ILE A 40 -3.81 -3.53 -2.13
CA ILE A 40 -3.31 -2.15 -2.00
C ILE A 40 -2.72 -1.67 -3.33
N HIS A 41 -3.26 -0.58 -3.85
CA HIS A 41 -2.88 0.01 -5.13
C HIS A 41 -2.18 1.37 -4.94
N LEU A 42 -1.04 1.53 -5.59
CA LEU A 42 -0.30 2.78 -5.70
C LEU A 42 -0.38 3.30 -7.14
N HIS A 43 -0.85 4.54 -7.31
CA HIS A 43 -0.88 5.20 -8.61
C HIS A 43 0.51 5.78 -8.96
N GLY A 44 0.75 5.98 -10.26
CA GLY A 44 1.90 6.72 -10.80
C GLY A 44 3.26 6.03 -10.72
N MET A 45 3.44 5.06 -9.83
CA MET A 45 4.70 4.36 -9.58
C MET A 45 4.50 2.85 -9.52
N TRP A 46 5.59 2.09 -9.64
CA TRP A 46 5.57 0.64 -9.50
C TRP A 46 5.91 0.20 -8.07
N SER A 47 5.22 -0.84 -7.60
CA SER A 47 5.61 -1.61 -6.42
C SER A 47 6.50 -2.76 -6.85
N GLU A 48 7.77 -2.69 -6.46
CA GLU A 48 8.77 -3.74 -6.66
C GLU A 48 8.68 -4.74 -5.50
N LEU A 49 7.88 -5.79 -5.66
CA LEU A 49 7.67 -6.80 -4.62
C LEU A 49 8.99 -7.48 -4.26
N GLU A 50 9.26 -7.59 -2.97
CA GLU A 50 10.46 -8.22 -2.44
C GLU A 50 10.13 -9.59 -1.83
N ASN A 51 11.09 -10.50 -1.81
CA ASN A 51 11.02 -11.72 -1.00
C ASN A 51 11.37 -11.42 0.47
N PRO A 52 11.26 -12.38 1.40
CA PRO A 52 11.61 -12.17 2.80
C PRO A 52 13.05 -11.66 3.03
N ASP A 53 13.98 -12.01 2.13
CA ASP A 53 15.38 -11.58 2.18
C ASP A 53 15.62 -10.18 1.55
N GLY A 54 14.56 -9.53 1.03
CA GLY A 54 14.65 -8.22 0.39
C GLY A 54 15.03 -8.24 -1.09
N ALA A 55 15.12 -9.40 -1.74
CA ALA A 55 15.40 -9.52 -3.15
C ALA A 55 14.16 -9.24 -4.01
N PHE A 56 14.34 -8.49 -5.10
CA PHE A 56 13.29 -8.20 -6.08
C PHE A 56 12.70 -9.50 -6.66
N GLN A 57 11.36 -9.55 -6.74
CA GLN A 57 10.63 -10.64 -7.38
C GLN A 57 9.93 -10.18 -8.66
N VAL A 58 9.07 -9.16 -8.56
CA VAL A 58 8.20 -8.73 -9.66
C VAL A 58 7.69 -7.31 -9.44
N ARG A 59 7.40 -6.60 -10.52
CA ARG A 59 6.69 -5.31 -10.49
C ARG A 59 5.18 -5.52 -10.55
N LYS A 60 4.46 -4.85 -9.67
CA LYS A 60 3.00 -4.79 -9.67
C LYS A 60 2.56 -3.37 -9.36
N HIS A 61 1.39 -2.98 -9.86
CA HIS A 61 0.74 -1.74 -9.44
C HIS A 61 -0.18 -1.97 -8.23
N THR A 62 -0.58 -3.22 -7.97
CA THR A 62 -1.44 -3.62 -6.85
C THR A 62 -0.84 -4.82 -6.12
N ILE A 63 -0.73 -4.71 -4.79
CA ILE A 63 -0.19 -5.74 -3.90
C ILE A 63 -1.33 -6.26 -3.02
N SER A 64 -1.71 -7.52 -3.21
CA SER A 64 -2.67 -8.19 -2.32
C SER A 64 -1.98 -8.64 -1.05
N VAL A 65 -2.45 -8.13 0.09
CA VAL A 65 -2.00 -8.52 1.43
C VAL A 65 -3.08 -9.39 2.09
N GLN A 66 -2.78 -10.67 2.28
CA GLN A 66 -3.68 -11.65 2.90
C GLN A 66 -3.83 -11.40 4.41
N PRO A 67 -4.87 -11.94 5.07
CA PRO A 67 -4.99 -11.89 6.53
C PRO A 67 -3.74 -12.41 7.23
N ALA A 68 -3.31 -11.74 8.30
CA ALA A 68 -2.10 -12.03 9.08
C ALA A 68 -0.80 -12.05 8.25
N GLN A 69 -0.80 -11.45 7.05
CA GLN A 69 0.37 -11.35 6.19
C GLN A 69 1.11 -10.03 6.41
N ARG A 70 2.44 -10.10 6.37
CA ARG A 70 3.33 -8.96 6.18
C ARG A 70 3.94 -9.02 4.78
N VAL A 71 3.83 -7.95 4.01
CA VAL A 71 4.42 -7.82 2.68
C VAL A 71 5.28 -6.57 2.62
N SER A 72 6.48 -6.67 2.06
CA SER A 72 7.32 -5.51 1.75
C SER A 72 7.54 -5.36 0.26
N TYR A 73 7.59 -4.13 -0.20
CA TYR A 73 7.95 -3.80 -1.57
C TYR A 73 8.70 -2.47 -1.60
N ALA A 74 9.56 -2.31 -2.61
CA ALA A 74 10.24 -1.06 -2.86
C ALA A 74 9.45 -0.18 -3.84
N VAL A 75 9.65 1.14 -3.73
CA VAL A 75 9.10 2.15 -4.62
C VAL A 75 10.22 3.11 -4.98
N SER A 76 10.41 3.36 -6.27
CA SER A 76 11.27 4.44 -6.77
C SER A 76 10.39 5.66 -7.05
N ALA A 77 10.65 6.78 -6.38
CA ALA A 77 9.86 8.00 -6.53
C ALA A 77 10.25 8.78 -7.80
N ASP A 78 9.99 8.20 -8.98
CA ASP A 78 10.37 8.73 -10.30
C ASP A 78 9.24 9.48 -11.03
N ALA A 79 8.01 9.40 -10.53
CA ALA A 79 6.84 10.09 -11.07
C ALA A 79 6.40 11.25 -10.15
N ALA A 80 6.76 12.48 -10.50
CA ALA A 80 6.34 13.67 -9.76
C ALA A 80 4.82 13.89 -9.86
N GLY A 81 4.14 14.03 -8.72
CA GLY A 81 2.70 14.25 -8.70
C GLY A 81 2.07 13.99 -7.33
N ARG A 82 0.74 14.00 -7.31
CA ARG A 82 -0.06 13.51 -6.18
C ARG A 82 -0.76 12.25 -6.64
N TRP A 83 -0.41 11.13 -6.03
CA TRP A 83 -0.86 9.81 -6.44
C TRP A 83 -1.72 9.21 -5.34
N ALA A 84 -2.87 8.66 -5.72
CA ALA A 84 -3.71 7.95 -4.78
C ALA A 84 -3.02 6.66 -4.31
N TYR A 85 -3.19 6.36 -3.03
CA TYR A 85 -2.71 5.14 -2.41
C TYR A 85 -3.83 4.57 -1.56
N HIS A 86 -4.40 3.45 -2.00
CA HIS A 86 -5.67 2.97 -1.45
C HIS A 86 -5.85 1.47 -1.62
N CYS A 87 -6.77 0.90 -0.85
CA CYS A 87 -7.27 -0.45 -1.08
C CYS A 87 -8.20 -0.46 -2.30
N HIS A 88 -8.11 -1.49 -3.13
CA HIS A 88 -8.87 -1.67 -4.38
C HIS A 88 -10.06 -2.63 -4.20
N MET A 89 -10.41 -2.96 -2.96
CA MET A 89 -11.64 -3.67 -2.63
C MET A 89 -12.75 -2.65 -2.41
N LEU A 90 -13.76 -2.65 -3.29
CA LEU A 90 -14.80 -1.61 -3.32
C LEU A 90 -15.54 -1.48 -1.98
N TYR A 91 -15.82 -2.60 -1.32
CA TYR A 91 -16.42 -2.64 0.02
C TYR A 91 -15.61 -1.93 1.11
N HIS A 92 -14.30 -1.78 0.91
CA HIS A 92 -13.42 -1.07 1.84
C HIS A 92 -13.28 0.41 1.50
N MET A 93 -13.67 0.83 0.29
CA MET A 93 -13.63 2.24 -0.13
C MET A 93 -14.90 3.01 0.29
N GLU A 94 -16.02 2.32 0.49
CA GLU A 94 -17.30 2.91 0.91
C GLU A 94 -17.42 3.15 2.44
N ALA A 95 -16.44 2.71 3.23
CA ALA A 95 -16.54 2.65 4.70
C ALA A 95 -16.01 3.88 5.42
#